data_AF-A0AAE1SEY8-F1
#
_entry.id   AF-A0AAE1SEY8-F1
#
_cell.length_a   1.000
_cell.length_b   1.000
_cell.length_c   1.000
_cell.angle_alpha   90.00
_cell.angle_beta   90.00
_cell.angle_gamma   90.00
#
_symmetry.space_group_name_H-M   'P 1'
#
loop_
_entity.id
_entity.type
_entity.pdbx_description
1 polymer ?
#
loop_
_entity_poly.entity_id
_entity_poly.type
_entity_poly.pdbx_seq_one_letter_code
_entity_poly.pdbx_strand_id
1 'polypeptide(L)'
;MQFVRPDVHTVCMGLAASMGYFILVGGEIIKRLAFPYAWVMMHQPASGYYEAQTGEFVLEAEELLKLRETLTRVYVQRTGKPLWVVSEDMERDVLCQQLKPKLMELLIL
;
A
#
# COMPACT_ATOMS: atom_id res chain seq x y z
N MET A 1 9.01 -8.78 0.86
CA MET A 1 10.45 -8.84 1.19
C MET A 1 10.79 -9.82 2.31
N GLN A 2 9.80 -10.36 3.02
CA GLN A 2 10.00 -11.12 4.27
C GLN A 2 10.64 -12.51 4.10
N PHE A 3 10.86 -12.99 2.87
CA PHE A 3 11.45 -14.31 2.63
C PHE A 3 12.98 -14.29 2.72
N VAL A 4 13.61 -13.17 2.34
CA VAL A 4 15.07 -13.08 2.35
C VAL A 4 15.57 -12.75 3.76
N ARG A 5 16.72 -13.31 4.15
CA ARG A 5 17.33 -13.07 5.47
C ARG A 5 17.76 -11.62 5.75
N PRO A 6 18.37 -10.87 4.81
CA PRO A 6 18.81 -9.51 5.10
C PRO A 6 17.63 -8.54 5.15
N ASP A 7 17.75 -7.51 5.99
CA ASP A 7 16.85 -6.37 5.99
C ASP A 7 16.86 -5.67 4.63
N VAL A 8 15.67 -5.41 4.09
CA VAL A 8 15.53 -4.75 2.79
C VAL A 8 15.23 -3.27 2.97
N HIS A 9 16.03 -2.43 2.31
CA HIS A 9 15.81 -0.99 2.20
C HIS A 9 14.90 -0.71 1.01
N THR A 10 13.93 0.16 1.21
CA THR A 10 13.04 0.60 0.13
C THR A 10 13.09 2.11 0.02
N VAL A 11 13.27 2.59 -1.21
CA VAL A 11 13.45 4.01 -1.52
C VAL A 11 12.47 4.40 -2.61
N CYS A 12 11.57 5.34 -2.30
CA CYS A 12 10.66 5.92 -3.27
C CYS A 12 11.29 7.16 -3.91
N MET A 13 11.48 7.10 -5.23
CA MET A 13 11.92 8.22 -6.07
C MET A 13 10.83 8.51 -7.09
N GLY A 14 10.08 9.60 -6.91
CA GLY A 14 9.01 10.00 -7.82
C GLY A 14 7.61 9.56 -7.37
N LEU A 15 7.23 8.31 -7.64
CA LEU A 15 5.88 7.80 -7.32
C LEU A 15 5.92 6.35 -6.85
N ALA A 16 5.30 6.07 -5.70
CA ALA A 16 4.93 4.73 -5.29
C ALA A 16 3.42 4.70 -5.03
N ALA A 17 2.65 4.25 -6.03
CA ALA A 17 1.20 4.14 -5.97
C ALA A 17 0.77 2.68 -6.01
N SER A 18 -0.39 2.36 -5.41
CA SER A 18 -0.96 1.01 -5.46
C SER A 18 0.03 -0.04 -4.91
N MET A 19 0.27 -1.10 -5.65
CA MET A 19 1.26 -2.13 -5.33
C MET A 19 2.69 -1.58 -5.19
N GLY A 20 3.01 -0.44 -5.82
CA GLY A 20 4.28 0.25 -5.60
C GLY A 20 4.44 0.73 -4.15
N TYR A 21 3.37 1.30 -3.58
CA TYR A 21 3.34 1.65 -2.16
C TYR A 21 3.37 0.41 -1.26
N PHE A 22 2.64 -0.65 -1.63
CA PHE A 22 2.67 -1.93 -0.91
C PHE A 22 4.09 -2.52 -0.81
N ILE A 23 4.86 -2.47 -1.90
CA ILE A 23 6.26 -2.90 -1.92
C ILE A 23 7.12 -1.97 -1.07
N LEU A 24 6.91 -0.65 -1.15
CA LEU A 24 7.63 0.35 -0.35
C LEU A 24 7.48 0.07 1.15
N VAL A 25 6.26 -0.17 1.65
CA VAL A 25 6.01 -0.51 3.07
C VAL A 25 6.53 -1.90 3.46
N GLY A 26 6.83 -2.75 2.47
CA GLY A 26 7.42 -4.07 2.67
C GLY A 26 8.88 -4.06 3.13
N GLY A 27 9.60 -2.94 2.96
CA GLY A 27 10.95 -2.74 3.50
C GLY A 27 10.98 -2.66 5.03
N GLU A 28 12.13 -2.90 5.64
CA GLU A 28 12.29 -2.87 7.11
C GLU A 28 11.90 -1.49 7.67
N ILE A 29 11.21 -1.44 8.84
CA ILE A 29 10.48 -0.25 9.29
C ILE A 29 11.34 1.01 9.29
N ILE A 30 12.57 0.87 9.78
CA ILE A 30 13.57 1.94 9.91
C ILE A 30 14.38 2.20 8.64
N LYS A 31 14.09 1.51 7.54
CA LYS A 31 14.82 1.52 6.26
C LYS A 31 13.90 1.82 5.06
N ARG A 32 12.76 2.46 5.32
CA ARG A 32 11.79 2.92 4.32
C ARG A 32 11.93 4.42 4.14
N LEU A 33 12.29 4.85 2.93
CA LEU A 33 12.63 6.24 2.63
C LEU A 33 11.83 6.72 1.42
N ALA A 34 11.41 7.98 1.45
CA ALA A 34 10.93 8.71 0.28
C ALA A 34 11.64 10.04 0.13
N PHE A 35 11.87 10.43 -1.12
CA PHE A 35 12.38 11.76 -1.43
C PHE A 35 11.32 12.83 -1.15
N PRO A 36 11.72 14.09 -0.84
CA PRO A 36 10.79 15.18 -0.50
C PRO A 36 9.73 15.51 -1.56
N TYR A 37 9.98 15.15 -2.82
CA TYR A 37 9.02 15.36 -3.92
C TYR A 37 8.40 14.06 -4.42
N ALA A 38 8.63 12.96 -3.70
CA ALA A 38 7.99 11.69 -4.01
C ALA A 38 6.52 11.71 -3.56
N TRP A 39 5.71 11.01 -4.33
CA TRP A 39 4.30 10.81 -4.08
C TRP A 39 4.09 9.36 -3.67
N VAL A 40 3.30 9.16 -2.62
CA VAL A 40 2.86 7.84 -2.20
C VAL A 40 1.35 7.79 -2.23
N MET A 41 0.80 6.70 -2.75
CA MET A 41 -0.63 6.55 -2.89
C MET A 41 -1.09 5.13 -2.53
N MET A 42 -2.05 5.10 -1.62
CA MET A 42 -2.82 3.91 -1.27
C MET A 42 -4.21 4.05 -1.90
N HIS A 43 -4.71 2.94 -2.43
CA HIS A 43 -6.08 2.80 -2.92
C HIS A 43 -6.52 1.34 -2.78
N GLN A 44 -7.82 1.12 -2.78
CA GLN A 44 -8.39 -0.22 -2.76
C GLN A 44 -8.01 -1.02 -4.02
N PRO A 45 -7.88 -2.36 -3.93
CA PRO A 45 -7.73 -3.18 -5.12
C PRO A 45 -9.00 -3.08 -5.97
N ALA A 46 -8.82 -3.05 -7.27
CA ALA A 46 -9.90 -3.03 -8.24
C ALA A 46 -9.72 -4.15 -9.26
N SER A 47 -10.83 -4.69 -9.75
CA SER A 47 -10.86 -5.57 -10.92
C SER A 47 -11.73 -4.92 -12.01
N GLY A 48 -11.37 -5.17 -13.27
CA GLY A 48 -12.04 -4.63 -14.44
C GLY A 48 -13.22 -5.51 -14.85
N TYR A 49 -14.33 -5.45 -14.11
CA TYR A 49 -15.54 -6.21 -14.44
C TYR A 49 -16.31 -5.52 -15.55
N TYR A 50 -16.31 -6.09 -16.76
CA TYR A 50 -17.14 -5.54 -17.83
C TYR A 50 -18.06 -6.56 -18.53
N GLU A 51 -17.80 -7.87 -18.48
CA GLU A 51 -18.63 -8.83 -19.27
C GLU A 51 -18.79 -10.26 -18.67
N ALA A 52 -18.56 -10.48 -17.37
CA ALA A 52 -18.62 -11.82 -16.76
C ALA A 52 -20.05 -12.31 -16.48
N GLN A 53 -20.26 -13.64 -16.52
CA GLN A 53 -21.54 -14.24 -16.08
C GLN A 53 -21.75 -14.01 -14.58
N THR A 54 -23.01 -14.00 -14.12
CA THR A 54 -23.37 -13.67 -12.72
C THR A 54 -22.66 -14.55 -11.69
N GLY A 55 -22.46 -15.84 -11.96
CA GLY A 55 -21.74 -16.75 -11.07
C GLY A 55 -20.24 -16.42 -10.95
N GLU A 56 -19.59 -16.12 -12.07
CA GLU A 56 -18.17 -15.74 -12.11
C GLU A 56 -17.94 -14.39 -11.42
N PHE A 57 -18.86 -13.44 -11.63
CA PHE A 57 -18.83 -12.15 -10.96
C PHE A 57 -18.85 -12.28 -9.43
N VAL A 58 -19.69 -13.15 -8.87
CA VAL A 58 -19.77 -13.37 -7.41
C VAL A 58 -18.47 -13.97 -6.89
N LEU A 59 -17.94 -14.99 -7.55
CA LEU A 59 -16.68 -15.62 -7.14
C LEU A 59 -15.52 -14.62 -7.16
N GLU A 60 -15.42 -13.80 -8.19
CA GLU A 60 -14.33 -12.85 -8.30
C GLU A 60 -14.49 -11.67 -7.33
N ALA A 61 -15.72 -11.25 -7.01
CA ALA A 61 -15.98 -10.28 -5.96
C ALA A 61 -15.55 -10.82 -4.58
N GLU A 62 -15.80 -12.10 -4.28
CA GLU A 62 -15.32 -12.75 -3.05
C GLU A 62 -13.79 -12.77 -2.98
N GLU A 63 -13.10 -13.09 -4.09
CA GLU A 63 -11.64 -13.06 -4.15
C GLU A 63 -11.08 -11.64 -4.01
N LEU A 64 -11.72 -10.64 -4.60
CA LEU A 64 -11.34 -9.23 -4.45
C LEU A 64 -11.48 -8.76 -2.99
N LEU A 65 -12.53 -9.20 -2.29
CA LEU A 65 -12.73 -8.93 -0.86
C LEU A 65 -11.64 -9.59 -0.01
N LYS A 66 -11.28 -10.85 -0.28
CA LYS A 66 -10.18 -11.55 0.41
C LYS A 66 -8.84 -10.86 0.17
N LEU A 67 -8.59 -10.40 -1.06
CA LEU A 67 -7.40 -9.64 -1.41
C LEU A 67 -7.36 -8.31 -0.64
N ARG A 68 -8.45 -7.55 -0.62
CA ARG A 68 -8.59 -6.31 0.16
C ARG A 68 -8.25 -6.55 1.63
N GLU A 69 -8.85 -7.57 2.25
CA GLU A 69 -8.63 -7.88 3.66
C GLU A 69 -7.16 -8.27 3.93
N THR A 70 -6.55 -9.04 3.03
CA THR A 70 -5.15 -9.45 3.12
C THR A 70 -4.21 -8.26 3.03
N LEU A 71 -4.41 -7.37 2.07
CA LEU A 71 -3.61 -6.14 1.92
C LEU A 71 -3.76 -5.25 3.16
N THR A 72 -4.99 -5.07 3.66
CA THR A 72 -5.27 -4.26 4.85
C THR A 72 -4.52 -4.79 6.07
N ARG A 73 -4.56 -6.11 6.32
CA ARG A 73 -3.82 -6.74 7.42
C ARG A 73 -2.31 -6.50 7.31
N VAL A 74 -1.75 -6.63 6.12
CA VAL A 74 -0.32 -6.37 5.88
C VAL A 74 0.00 -4.90 6.14
N TYR A 75 -0.82 -3.96 5.66
CA TYR A 75 -0.62 -2.54 5.96
C TYR A 75 -0.64 -2.28 7.46
N VAL A 76 -1.66 -2.74 8.20
CA VAL A 76 -1.71 -2.63 9.67
C VAL A 76 -0.42 -3.13 10.32
N GLN A 77 0.06 -4.31 9.89
CA GLN A 77 1.29 -4.89 10.43
C GLN A 77 2.55 -4.06 10.09
N ARG A 78 2.62 -3.49 8.88
CA ARG A 78 3.81 -2.77 8.41
C ARG A 78 3.82 -1.30 8.83
N THR A 79 2.69 -0.67 9.06
CA THR A 79 2.57 0.75 9.42
C THR A 79 2.37 0.95 10.92
N GLY A 80 1.81 -0.06 11.62
CA GLY A 80 1.45 0.05 13.04
C GLY A 80 0.18 0.87 13.28
N LYS A 81 -0.49 1.36 12.22
CA LYS A 81 -1.76 2.06 12.31
C LYS A 81 -2.90 1.11 12.68
N PRO A 82 -3.93 1.58 13.38
CA PRO A 82 -5.11 0.76 13.65
C PRO A 82 -5.88 0.45 12.35
N LEU A 83 -6.54 -0.71 12.32
CA LEU A 83 -7.26 -1.22 11.15
C LEU A 83 -8.21 -0.19 10.52
N TRP A 84 -8.95 0.56 11.33
CA TRP A 84 -9.93 1.52 10.85
C TRP A 84 -9.28 2.70 10.09
N VAL A 85 -8.09 3.16 10.51
CA VAL A 85 -7.33 4.20 9.79
C VAL A 85 -6.86 3.67 8.44
N VAL A 86 -6.33 2.44 8.40
CA VAL A 86 -5.87 1.82 7.15
C VAL A 86 -7.03 1.59 6.18
N SER A 87 -8.19 1.15 6.68
CA SER A 87 -9.39 0.97 5.86
C SER A 87 -9.87 2.29 5.28
N GLU A 88 -9.88 3.37 6.07
CA GLU A 88 -10.25 4.72 5.60
C GLU A 88 -9.24 5.28 4.60
N ASP A 89 -7.94 5.12 4.86
CA ASP A 89 -6.84 5.53 3.98
C ASP A 89 -6.86 4.79 2.62
N MET A 90 -7.46 3.59 2.57
CA MET A 90 -7.57 2.77 1.37
C MET A 90 -8.86 3.02 0.58
N GLU A 91 -9.94 3.48 1.24
CA GLU A 91 -11.23 3.75 0.59
C GLU A 91 -11.25 5.01 -0.26
N ARG A 92 -10.44 6.00 0.13
CA ARG A 92 -10.18 7.17 -0.68
C ARG A 92 -8.83 6.97 -1.33
N ASP A 93 -8.67 7.40 -2.58
CA ASP A 93 -7.34 7.51 -3.18
C ASP A 93 -6.54 8.53 -2.35
N VAL A 94 -5.82 8.06 -1.33
CA VAL A 94 -5.03 8.92 -0.46
C VAL A 94 -3.71 9.16 -1.14
N LEU A 95 -3.66 10.28 -1.85
CA LEU A 95 -2.48 10.79 -2.48
C LEU A 95 -1.73 11.68 -1.48
N CYS A 96 -0.62 11.18 -0.94
CA CYS A 96 0.20 11.93 -0.02
C CYS A 96 1.47 12.42 -0.73
N GLN A 97 1.64 13.74 -0.79
CA GLN A 97 2.91 14.36 -1.18
C GLN A 97 3.74 14.59 0.09
N GLN A 98 4.99 14.14 0.09
CA GLN A 98 5.88 14.24 1.25
C GLN A 98 6.43 15.68 1.42
N LEU A 99 5.57 16.65 1.70
CA LEU A 99 5.92 18.08 1.80
C LEU A 99 6.61 18.43 3.13
N LYS A 100 7.87 18.00 3.30
CA LYS A 100 8.79 18.62 4.26
C LYS A 100 10.17 18.86 3.62
N PRO A 101 10.67 20.10 3.56
CA PRO A 101 11.87 20.48 2.80
C PRO A 101 13.21 20.05 3.42
N LYS A 102 13.26 19.03 4.29
CA LYS A 102 14.49 18.58 4.95
C LYS A 102 14.58 17.05 5.02
N LEU A 103 15.46 16.51 4.17
CA LEU A 103 15.97 15.13 4.13
C LEU A 103 14.93 14.00 3.89
N MET A 104 15.43 12.84 3.46
CA MET A 104 14.64 11.61 3.36
C MET A 104 13.95 11.33 4.71
N GLU A 105 12.62 11.38 4.74
CA GLU A 105 11.86 11.05 5.94
C GLU A 105 11.53 9.56 5.97
N LEU A 106 11.62 8.99 7.17
CA LEU A 106 11.15 7.64 7.44
C LEU A 106 9.65 7.57 7.11
N LEU A 107 9.25 6.65 6.23
CA LEU A 107 7.83 6.43 6.00
C LEU A 107 7.20 5.70 7.20
N ILE A 108 6.44 6.45 7.99
CA ILE A 108 5.55 5.95 9.07
C ILE A 108 4.08 6.19 8.67
N LEU A 109 3.80 6.28 7.37
CA LEU A 109 2.43 6.20 6.86
C LEU A 109 1.94 4.76 6.97
#